data_AF-A0AAW0SWM0-F1
#
_entry.id   AF-A0AAW0SWM0-F1
#
_cell.length_a   1.000
_cell.length_b   1.000
_cell.length_c   1.000
_cell.angle_alpha   90.00
_cell.angle_beta   90.00
_cell.angle_gamma   90.00
#
_symmetry.space_group_name_H-M   'P 1'
#
loop_
_entity.id
_entity.type
_entity.pdbx_description
1 polymer ?
#
loop_
_entity_poly.entity_id
_entity_poly.type
_entity_poly.pdbx_seq_one_letter_code
_entity_poly.pdbx_strand_id
1 'polypeptide(L)'
;MASSVLLAAPPGARGAHALGCPPHSSARHGRARQGSTHAWLGKVWSAGVGGQCVWYSQCGTNPASGQQGNCPFNGTAQALDPSSAKLLSDTCPELVNDLESDSSGNLLTCCDGGQITAMASQLQLGTAFLDRCPTCVRNFRLTFCYMTCSPNQTDFMSINETQEAPDTNKTIITVLDTHLTTRFVDAIYESCKDVLMPSSNSKAMSVMCGSWGTLYCSGPRLFEFMGSNPLAPFTVNYLFTVICLPRTTPTHVAAWTALPPAPARPLPPPPSPFTLFGVDGLAVVMGVVFLLLASTFLTVYLCMTLRTRSIGISSGPHNKAWGEEPGCLERAGAWMDSSLETFFTAWGTACARYPWVVVVVGVAVTVGLSCGILHLQVTTDPSAAVGFSKIKIKTRERVL
;
A
#
# COMPACT_ATOMS: atom_id res chain seq x y z
N MET A 1 26.16 32.54 -39.52
CA MET A 1 27.45 31.84 -39.76
C MET A 1 28.34 32.17 -38.57
N ALA A 2 28.44 31.26 -37.62
CA ALA A 2 29.13 31.47 -36.35
C ALA A 2 30.58 31.00 -36.46
N SER A 3 31.50 31.85 -36.01
CA SER A 3 32.94 31.53 -35.87
C SER A 3 33.26 31.13 -34.43
N SER A 4 34.15 30.14 -34.36
CA SER A 4 34.69 29.44 -33.21
C SER A 4 35.58 30.30 -32.30
N VAL A 5 35.55 30.00 -30.99
CA VAL A 5 36.71 30.13 -30.09
C VAL A 5 36.75 28.88 -29.20
N LEU A 6 37.86 28.16 -29.27
CA LEU A 6 38.25 26.98 -28.49
C LEU A 6 39.15 27.40 -27.32
N LEU A 7 39.08 26.69 -26.20
CA LEU A 7 40.12 26.37 -25.19
C LEU A 7 39.39 25.97 -23.88
N ALA A 8 39.72 24.95 -23.10
CA ALA A 8 40.45 23.70 -23.21
C ALA A 8 40.03 22.89 -21.96
N ALA A 9 39.83 21.57 -22.09
CA ALA A 9 39.48 20.68 -20.98
C ALA A 9 40.74 19.98 -20.41
N PRO A 10 40.86 19.78 -19.08
CA PRO A 10 41.90 18.92 -18.51
C PRO A 10 41.48 17.43 -18.55
N PRO A 11 42.45 16.48 -18.50
CA PRO A 11 42.25 15.10 -18.90
C PRO A 11 41.92 14.17 -17.73
N GLY A 12 41.18 13.09 -18.01
CA GLY A 12 41.24 11.87 -17.19
C GLY A 12 39.92 11.37 -16.60
N ALA A 13 38.95 11.02 -17.43
CA ALA A 13 37.87 10.09 -17.05
C ALA A 13 38.02 8.81 -17.88
N ARG A 14 38.88 7.89 -17.41
CA ARG A 14 38.91 6.52 -17.94
C ARG A 14 37.71 5.76 -17.39
N GLY A 15 36.80 5.39 -18.29
CA GLY A 15 36.09 4.12 -18.28
C GLY A 15 35.03 3.89 -17.20
N ALA A 16 33.85 4.48 -17.38
CA ALA A 16 32.63 3.84 -16.90
C ALA A 16 32.26 2.71 -17.88
N HIS A 17 32.86 1.54 -17.72
CA HIS A 17 32.34 0.33 -18.37
C HIS A 17 30.99 0.02 -17.73
N ALA A 18 29.93 0.23 -18.50
CA ALA A 18 28.60 -0.28 -18.19
C ALA A 18 28.69 -1.80 -18.00
N LEU A 19 28.59 -2.27 -16.76
CA LEU A 19 28.46 -3.69 -16.41
C LEU A 19 27.02 -4.14 -16.71
N GLY A 20 26.64 -4.09 -18.00
CA GLY A 20 25.42 -4.68 -18.50
C GLY A 20 25.68 -6.14 -18.88
N CYS A 21 24.76 -7.04 -18.54
CA CYS A 21 24.77 -8.40 -19.09
C CYS A 21 24.72 -8.33 -20.63
N PRO A 22 25.61 -9.00 -21.37
CA PRO A 22 25.54 -9.02 -22.83
C PRO A 22 24.27 -9.75 -23.29
N PRO A 23 23.63 -9.31 -24.40
CA PRO A 23 22.48 -10.00 -24.95
C PRO A 23 22.88 -11.38 -25.49
N HIS A 24 22.07 -12.38 -25.16
CA HIS A 24 22.29 -13.79 -25.51
C HIS A 24 22.33 -13.97 -27.04
N SER A 25 23.46 -14.43 -27.58
CA SER A 25 23.51 -15.06 -28.90
C SER A 25 23.22 -16.56 -28.75
N SER A 26 22.34 -17.07 -29.60
CA SER A 26 21.92 -18.47 -29.62
C SER A 26 23.08 -19.37 -30.07
N ALA A 27 23.66 -20.13 -29.14
CA ALA A 27 24.69 -21.13 -29.47
C ALA A 27 24.11 -22.56 -29.39
N ARG A 28 24.40 -23.31 -30.45
CA ARG A 28 23.89 -24.64 -30.81
C ARG A 28 24.24 -25.74 -29.79
N HIS A 29 23.39 -26.76 -29.78
CA HIS A 29 23.62 -28.07 -29.16
C HIS A 29 25.01 -28.65 -29.47
N GLY A 30 25.75 -28.98 -28.41
CA GLY A 30 26.92 -29.84 -28.43
C GLY A 30 26.91 -30.77 -27.21
N ARG A 31 27.01 -32.07 -27.46
CA ARG A 31 26.87 -33.17 -26.50
C ARG A 31 28.27 -33.70 -26.13
N ALA A 32 28.66 -33.73 -24.86
CA ALA A 32 29.84 -34.47 -24.37
C ALA A 32 29.68 -34.76 -22.86
N ARG A 33 29.25 -35.98 -22.50
CA ARG A 33 30.04 -37.14 -21.99
C ARG A 33 30.64 -36.96 -20.59
N GLN A 34 30.11 -37.79 -19.68
CA GLN A 34 30.59 -38.09 -18.33
C GLN A 34 32.06 -38.55 -18.30
N GLY A 35 32.78 -38.11 -17.27
CA GLY A 35 34.05 -38.66 -16.83
C GLY A 35 34.28 -38.31 -15.37
N SER A 36 34.28 -39.34 -14.52
CA SER A 36 34.53 -39.31 -13.07
C SER A 36 36.02 -39.41 -12.77
N THR A 37 36.57 -38.52 -11.95
CA THR A 37 37.77 -38.79 -11.13
C THR A 37 37.66 -38.06 -9.79
N HIS A 38 37.74 -38.82 -8.71
CA HIS A 38 37.73 -38.33 -7.33
C HIS A 38 39.12 -37.92 -6.85
N ALA A 39 39.11 -37.08 -5.81
CA ALA A 39 40.07 -37.02 -4.70
C ALA A 39 41.36 -36.23 -4.89
N TRP A 40 41.32 -34.95 -4.46
CA TRP A 40 42.34 -34.36 -3.59
C TRP A 40 41.66 -33.45 -2.55
N LEU A 41 41.59 -33.96 -1.31
CA LEU A 41 41.73 -33.30 0.02
C LEU A 41 41.33 -31.81 0.12
N GLY A 42 40.40 -31.37 0.98
CA GLY A 42 40.08 -31.86 2.32
C GLY A 42 40.29 -30.73 3.34
N LYS A 43 39.25 -29.96 3.63
CA LYS A 43 39.06 -29.24 4.89
C LYS A 43 37.56 -29.21 5.22
N VAL A 44 37.17 -30.25 5.96
CA VAL A 44 36.17 -30.29 7.02
C VAL A 44 35.26 -29.07 7.10
N TRP A 45 34.10 -29.12 6.45
CA TRP A 45 32.86 -28.59 7.03
C TRP A 45 31.99 -29.81 7.28
N SER A 46 31.74 -30.13 8.54
CA SER A 46 30.75 -31.14 8.87
C SER A 46 29.42 -30.66 8.30
N ALA A 47 28.80 -31.47 7.46
CA ALA A 47 27.38 -31.39 7.18
C ALA A 47 26.63 -31.66 8.50
N GLY A 48 26.49 -30.63 9.33
CA GLY A 48 25.44 -30.55 10.33
C GLY A 48 24.14 -30.33 9.57
N VAL A 49 23.16 -31.19 9.79
CA VAL A 49 21.79 -30.93 9.38
C VAL A 49 21.31 -29.76 10.23
N GLY A 50 21.33 -28.55 9.66
CA GLY A 50 20.99 -27.30 10.35
C GLY A 50 21.95 -26.18 9.98
N GLY A 51 21.43 -25.15 9.34
CA GLY A 51 22.17 -23.95 8.96
C GLY A 51 22.89 -23.25 10.11
N GLN A 52 23.87 -22.42 9.78
CA GLN A 52 24.67 -21.68 10.75
C GLN A 52 24.22 -20.22 10.87
N CYS A 53 24.09 -19.79 12.12
CA CYS A 53 23.61 -18.47 12.51
C CYS A 53 24.78 -17.54 12.84
N VAL A 54 24.57 -16.24 12.61
CA VAL A 54 25.52 -15.19 13.05
C VAL A 54 25.06 -14.50 14.33
N TRP A 55 23.77 -14.58 14.66
CA TRP A 55 23.22 -14.08 15.91
C TRP A 55 22.12 -14.98 16.46
N TYR A 56 21.81 -14.79 17.74
CA TYR A 56 20.64 -15.37 18.37
C TYR A 56 20.31 -14.59 19.65
N SER A 57 19.05 -14.21 19.83
CA SER A 57 18.57 -13.39 20.94
C SER A 57 19.10 -11.95 20.98
N GLN A 58 18.60 -11.17 21.95
CA GLN A 58 18.93 -9.76 22.17
C GLN A 58 19.74 -9.58 23.45
N CYS A 59 20.80 -8.77 23.37
CA CYS A 59 21.80 -8.68 24.44
C CYS A 59 21.73 -7.38 25.25
N GLY A 60 21.10 -6.33 24.76
CA GLY A 60 21.01 -5.05 25.45
C GLY A 60 20.77 -3.91 24.49
N THR A 61 20.79 -2.69 25.00
CA THR A 61 20.46 -1.49 24.22
C THR A 61 21.67 -0.96 23.47
N ASN A 62 21.53 -0.72 22.16
CA ASN A 62 22.55 -0.07 21.36
C ASN A 62 22.63 1.42 21.74
N PRO A 63 23.80 1.94 22.19
CA PRO A 63 23.92 3.33 22.63
C PRO A 63 23.73 4.35 21.51
N ALA A 64 23.93 3.98 20.25
CA ALA A 64 23.78 4.87 19.11
C ALA A 64 22.31 5.05 18.69
N SER A 65 21.52 3.98 18.71
CA SER A 65 20.12 3.99 18.23
C SER A 65 19.08 3.97 19.35
N GLY A 66 19.47 3.56 20.57
CA GLY A 66 18.55 3.29 21.68
C GLY A 66 17.70 2.03 21.49
N GLN A 67 17.97 1.22 20.47
CA GLN A 67 17.20 0.01 20.15
C GLN A 67 17.90 -1.26 20.67
N GLN A 68 17.16 -2.36 20.84
CA GLN A 68 17.72 -3.64 21.28
C GLN A 68 18.67 -4.22 20.21
N GLY A 69 19.91 -4.50 20.61
CA GLY A 69 20.95 -5.10 19.80
C GLY A 69 20.97 -6.62 19.88
N ASN A 70 21.26 -7.27 18.76
CA ASN A 70 21.39 -8.72 18.68
C ASN A 70 22.69 -9.21 19.32
N CYS A 71 22.65 -10.36 19.98
CA CYS A 71 23.85 -11.03 20.51
C CYS A 71 24.63 -11.71 19.38
N PRO A 72 25.97 -11.63 19.34
CA PRO A 72 26.77 -12.47 18.46
C PRO A 72 26.59 -13.95 18.83
N PHE A 73 26.39 -14.79 17.83
CA PHE A 73 26.18 -16.22 18.02
C PHE A 73 26.87 -16.99 16.90
N ASN A 74 27.45 -18.14 17.23
CA ASN A 74 28.15 -18.99 16.28
C ASN A 74 27.73 -20.44 16.51
N GLY A 75 26.45 -20.71 16.25
CA GLY A 75 25.84 -22.02 16.42
C GLY A 75 24.82 -22.30 15.33
N THR A 76 24.19 -23.47 15.40
CA THR A 76 23.16 -23.88 14.45
C THR A 76 21.82 -23.22 14.75
N ALA A 77 20.93 -23.18 13.76
CA ALA A 77 19.55 -22.77 13.93
C ALA A 77 18.85 -23.50 15.09
N GLN A 78 18.02 -22.78 15.85
CA GLN A 78 17.34 -23.28 17.04
C GLN A 78 15.84 -23.45 16.78
N ALA A 79 15.23 -24.39 17.50
CA ALA A 79 13.79 -24.61 17.44
C ALA A 79 13.04 -23.41 18.04
N LEU A 80 12.07 -22.90 17.30
CA LEU A 80 11.25 -21.77 17.71
C LEU A 80 10.05 -22.25 18.53
N ASP A 81 9.71 -21.52 19.61
CA ASP A 81 8.54 -21.85 20.43
C ASP A 81 7.22 -21.66 19.64
N PRO A 82 6.14 -22.38 19.98
CA PRO A 82 4.89 -22.33 19.21
C PRO A 82 4.25 -20.94 19.10
N SER A 83 4.38 -20.11 20.14
CA SER A 83 3.87 -18.74 20.13
C SER A 83 4.64 -17.85 19.16
N SER A 84 5.97 -17.91 19.20
CA SER A 84 6.84 -17.16 18.30
C SER A 84 6.77 -17.69 16.87
N ALA A 85 6.57 -18.99 16.67
CA ALA A 85 6.35 -19.59 15.36
C ALA A 85 5.07 -19.04 14.71
N LYS A 86 4.00 -18.85 15.49
CA LYS A 86 2.80 -18.17 15.01
C LYS A 86 3.06 -16.71 14.66
N LEU A 87 3.77 -15.99 15.53
CA LEU A 87 4.14 -14.58 15.26
C LEU A 87 4.99 -14.43 14.00
N LEU A 88 5.93 -15.35 13.78
CA LEU A 88 6.74 -15.41 12.57
C LEU A 88 5.91 -15.74 11.34
N SER A 89 4.93 -16.64 11.45
CA SER A 89 4.00 -16.95 10.36
C SER A 89 3.15 -15.74 9.97
N ASP A 90 2.65 -14.98 10.95
CA ASP A 90 1.87 -13.76 10.71
C ASP A 90 2.74 -12.64 10.08
N THR A 91 3.99 -12.53 10.54
CA THR A 91 4.91 -11.48 10.07
C THR A 91 5.57 -11.82 8.73
N CYS A 92 6.03 -13.05 8.56
CA CYS A 92 6.88 -13.52 7.45
C CYS A 92 6.40 -14.87 6.88
N PRO A 93 5.18 -14.95 6.32
CA PRO A 93 4.59 -16.21 5.87
C PRO A 93 5.42 -16.89 4.76
N GLU A 94 6.08 -16.11 3.90
CA GLU A 94 6.92 -16.68 2.85
C GLU A 94 8.16 -17.39 3.41
N LEU A 95 8.79 -16.83 4.45
CA LEU A 95 9.94 -17.45 5.08
C LEU A 95 9.53 -18.79 5.69
N VAL A 96 8.41 -18.84 6.42
CA VAL A 96 7.92 -20.08 7.06
C VAL A 96 7.70 -21.22 6.06
N ASN A 97 7.30 -20.90 4.83
CA ASN A 97 7.13 -21.91 3.78
C ASN A 97 8.45 -22.50 3.28
N ASP A 98 9.55 -21.75 3.38
CA ASP A 98 10.88 -22.16 2.92
C ASP A 98 11.70 -22.85 4.03
N LEU A 99 11.25 -22.76 5.28
CA LEU A 99 11.97 -23.30 6.42
C LEU A 99 11.72 -24.79 6.59
N GLU A 100 12.79 -25.50 6.93
CA GLU A 100 12.73 -26.91 7.29
C GLU A 100 12.25 -27.07 8.74
N SER A 101 11.42 -28.10 8.96
CA SER A 101 11.03 -28.51 10.30
C SER A 101 11.98 -29.61 10.80
N ASP A 102 12.29 -29.57 12.10
CA ASP A 102 13.06 -30.63 12.75
C ASP A 102 12.27 -31.96 12.82
N SER A 103 12.92 -33.01 13.33
CA SER A 103 12.28 -34.33 13.52
C SER A 103 11.07 -34.32 14.47
N SER A 104 10.89 -33.24 15.24
CA SER A 104 9.79 -33.03 16.18
C SER A 104 8.70 -32.11 15.61
N GLY A 105 8.87 -31.62 14.36
CA GLY A 105 7.95 -30.69 13.71
C GLY A 105 8.12 -29.22 14.12
N ASN A 106 9.21 -28.85 14.79
CA ASN A 106 9.51 -27.46 15.15
C ASN A 106 10.29 -26.74 14.05
N LEU A 107 9.99 -25.46 13.89
CA LEU A 107 10.65 -24.59 12.93
C LEU A 107 12.07 -24.22 13.40
N LEU A 108 13.08 -24.46 12.55
CA LEU A 108 14.46 -24.08 12.86
C LEU A 108 14.77 -22.67 12.34
N THR A 109 15.18 -21.77 13.22
CA THR A 109 15.47 -20.36 12.88
C THR A 109 16.69 -19.82 13.63
N CYS A 110 17.27 -18.74 13.10
CA CYS A 110 18.32 -17.97 13.78
C CYS A 110 17.77 -16.78 14.58
N CYS A 111 16.51 -16.83 14.98
CA CYS A 111 15.87 -15.77 15.76
C CYS A 111 15.00 -16.32 16.90
N ASP A 112 14.81 -15.51 17.95
CA ASP A 112 13.85 -15.79 19.01
C ASP A 112 12.60 -14.88 18.92
N GLY A 113 11.62 -15.11 19.79
CA GLY A 113 10.39 -14.30 19.86
C GLY A 113 10.63 -12.81 20.10
N GLY A 114 11.68 -12.45 20.85
CA GLY A 114 12.05 -11.05 21.09
C GLY A 114 12.53 -10.37 19.81
N GLN A 115 13.38 -11.05 19.04
CA GLN A 115 13.85 -10.57 17.74
C GLN A 115 12.73 -10.46 16.71
N ILE A 116 11.79 -11.42 16.69
CA ILE A 116 10.64 -11.38 15.78
C ILE A 116 9.75 -10.17 16.11
N THR A 117 9.48 -9.93 17.40
CA THR A 117 8.68 -8.78 17.85
C THR A 117 9.38 -7.46 17.49
N ALA A 118 10.68 -7.36 17.74
CA ALA A 118 11.47 -6.18 17.39
C ALA A 118 11.46 -5.94 15.87
N MET A 119 11.72 -6.97 15.07
CA MET A 119 11.66 -6.89 13.61
C MET A 119 10.28 -6.45 13.12
N ALA A 120 9.20 -7.01 13.66
CA ALA A 120 7.84 -6.63 13.30
C ALA A 120 7.57 -5.15 13.59
N SER A 121 8.03 -4.65 14.74
CA SER A 121 7.86 -3.24 15.11
C SER A 121 8.64 -2.28 14.19
N GLN A 122 9.87 -2.64 13.79
CA GLN A 122 10.67 -1.83 12.87
C GLN A 122 10.11 -1.86 11.45
N LEU A 123 9.61 -3.01 11.02
CA LEU A 123 8.96 -3.15 9.71
C LEU A 123 7.71 -2.27 9.61
N GLN A 124 6.93 -2.13 10.68
CA GLN A 124 5.72 -1.28 10.66
C GLN A 124 6.03 0.16 10.21
N LEU A 125 7.13 0.75 10.68
CA LEU A 125 7.57 2.08 10.27
C LEU A 125 7.85 2.17 8.76
N GLY A 126 8.55 1.17 8.21
CA GLY A 126 8.84 1.10 6.77
C GLY A 126 7.59 0.84 5.94
N THR A 127 6.71 -0.04 6.39
CA THR A 127 5.48 -0.40 5.68
C THR A 127 4.47 0.74 5.65
N ALA A 128 4.41 1.59 6.68
CA ALA A 128 3.52 2.76 6.71
C ALA A 128 3.74 3.72 5.52
N PHE A 129 4.95 3.78 4.97
CA PHE A 129 5.25 4.56 3.76
C PHE A 129 4.84 3.84 2.47
N LEU A 130 4.73 2.51 2.50
CA LEU A 130 4.58 1.63 1.34
C LEU A 130 3.19 0.97 1.24
N ASP A 131 2.31 1.19 2.23
CA ASP A 131 1.01 0.51 2.38
C ASP A 131 0.08 0.57 1.17
N ARG A 132 0.23 1.57 0.29
CA ARG A 132 -0.55 1.65 -0.95
C ARG A 132 -0.22 0.53 -1.97
N CYS A 133 0.90 -0.17 -1.80
CA CYS A 133 1.32 -1.26 -2.69
C CYS A 133 1.71 -2.52 -1.88
N PRO A 134 0.80 -3.49 -1.74
CA PRO A 134 1.06 -4.73 -0.98
C PRO A 134 2.22 -5.56 -1.53
N THR A 135 2.47 -5.50 -2.83
CA THR A 135 3.61 -6.19 -3.46
C THR A 135 4.95 -5.59 -3.02
N CYS A 136 5.04 -4.25 -3.00
CA CYS A 136 6.24 -3.57 -2.52
C CYS A 136 6.47 -3.88 -1.05
N VAL A 137 5.43 -3.76 -0.21
CA VAL A 137 5.48 -4.11 1.23
C VAL A 137 5.99 -5.53 1.43
N ARG A 138 5.44 -6.49 0.68
CA ARG A 138 5.87 -7.89 0.71
C ARG A 138 7.37 -8.02 0.38
N ASN A 139 7.80 -7.49 -0.76
CA ASN A 139 9.19 -7.64 -1.22
C ASN A 139 10.19 -6.95 -0.28
N PHE A 140 9.83 -5.77 0.22
CA PHE A 140 10.59 -5.02 1.21
C PHE A 140 10.75 -5.83 2.50
N ARG A 141 9.63 -6.33 3.03
CA ARG A 141 9.57 -7.13 4.26
C ARG A 141 10.44 -8.38 4.20
N LEU A 142 10.44 -9.08 3.06
CA LEU A 142 11.18 -10.33 2.90
C LEU A 142 12.66 -10.17 3.23
N THR A 143 13.28 -9.08 2.80
CA THR A 143 14.70 -8.84 3.09
C THR A 143 15.00 -8.93 4.58
N PHE A 144 14.20 -8.24 5.40
CA PHE A 144 14.38 -8.24 6.85
C PHE A 144 14.01 -9.58 7.49
N CYS A 145 12.99 -10.28 6.97
CA CYS A 145 12.64 -11.62 7.43
C CYS A 145 13.80 -12.61 7.26
N TYR A 146 14.39 -12.70 6.06
CA TYR A 146 15.52 -13.61 5.80
C TYR A 146 16.77 -13.19 6.55
N MET A 147 17.11 -11.89 6.59
CA MET A 147 18.24 -11.42 7.40
C MET A 147 18.08 -11.79 8.89
N THR A 148 16.88 -11.63 9.44
CA THR A 148 16.63 -11.86 10.88
C THR A 148 16.57 -13.33 11.27
N CYS A 149 15.86 -14.15 10.48
CA CYS A 149 15.42 -15.47 10.95
C CYS A 149 15.87 -16.65 10.06
N SER A 150 16.50 -16.42 8.90
CA SER A 150 16.99 -17.50 8.04
C SER A 150 17.92 -18.44 8.83
N PRO A 151 17.84 -19.77 8.67
CA PRO A 151 18.73 -20.72 9.34
C PRO A 151 20.15 -20.67 8.77
N ASN A 152 20.34 -20.19 7.54
CA ASN A 152 21.61 -20.16 6.83
C ASN A 152 22.17 -18.72 6.73
N GLN A 153 22.25 -17.99 7.84
CA GLN A 153 22.71 -16.59 7.83
C GLN A 153 24.15 -16.46 7.33
N THR A 154 25.04 -17.37 7.73
CA THR A 154 26.45 -17.31 7.34
C THR A 154 26.70 -17.36 5.83
N ASP A 155 25.72 -17.79 5.04
CA ASP A 155 25.83 -17.85 3.58
C ASP A 155 25.83 -16.46 2.93
N PHE A 156 25.24 -15.46 3.60
CA PHE A 156 25.06 -14.13 3.01
C PHE A 156 25.33 -12.96 3.97
N MET A 157 25.67 -13.20 5.24
CA MET A 157 25.97 -12.12 6.19
C MET A 157 27.05 -12.51 7.22
N SER A 158 27.79 -11.52 7.70
CA SER A 158 28.83 -11.67 8.72
C SER A 158 28.93 -10.46 9.63
N ILE A 159 29.38 -10.68 10.87
CA ILE A 159 29.59 -9.60 11.84
C ILE A 159 30.87 -8.84 11.48
N ASN A 160 30.79 -7.51 11.40
CA ASN A 160 31.95 -6.64 11.19
C ASN A 160 32.41 -5.98 12.50
N GLU A 161 31.49 -5.38 13.25
CA GLU A 161 31.80 -4.71 14.52
C GLU A 161 30.81 -5.08 15.63
N THR A 162 31.33 -5.06 16.85
CA THR A 162 30.57 -5.30 18.08
C THR A 162 30.95 -4.29 19.16
N GLN A 163 30.04 -4.08 20.11
CA GLN A 163 30.26 -3.21 21.27
C GLN A 163 29.62 -3.83 22.51
N GLU A 164 30.02 -3.43 23.70
CA GLU A 164 29.31 -3.78 24.94
C GLU A 164 28.11 -2.85 25.16
N ALA A 165 26.96 -3.44 25.46
CA ALA A 165 25.75 -2.69 25.80
C ALA A 165 25.87 -2.12 27.23
N PRO A 166 25.58 -0.82 27.43
CA PRO A 166 25.80 -0.14 28.72
C PRO A 166 24.84 -0.60 29.83
N ASP A 167 23.70 -1.18 29.46
CA ASP A 167 22.66 -1.64 30.38
C ASP A 167 22.91 -3.06 30.91
N THR A 168 23.44 -3.96 30.09
CA THR A 168 23.61 -5.39 30.43
C THR A 168 25.06 -5.85 30.50
N ASN A 169 26.03 -5.04 30.05
CA ASN A 169 27.43 -5.41 29.84
C ASN A 169 27.61 -6.63 28.92
N LYS A 170 26.65 -6.90 28.03
CA LYS A 170 26.77 -7.97 27.04
C LYS A 170 27.18 -7.40 25.69
N THR A 171 27.88 -8.22 24.90
CA THR A 171 28.27 -7.86 23.53
C THR A 171 27.05 -7.80 22.61
N ILE A 172 26.91 -6.71 21.89
CA ILE A 172 25.90 -6.46 20.85
C ILE A 172 26.58 -6.21 19.50
N ILE A 173 25.91 -6.57 18.42
CA ILE A 173 26.35 -6.29 17.06
C ILE A 173 26.00 -4.85 16.69
N THR A 174 27.00 -4.08 16.24
CA THR A 174 26.83 -2.66 15.84
C THR A 174 26.98 -2.45 14.34
N VAL A 175 27.79 -3.28 13.67
CA VAL A 175 27.96 -3.25 12.22
C VAL A 175 27.89 -4.67 11.67
N LEU A 176 27.02 -4.86 10.68
CA LEU A 176 26.83 -6.12 9.98
C LEU A 176 27.16 -5.94 8.49
N ASP A 177 27.90 -6.88 7.91
CA ASP A 177 28.08 -6.96 6.47
C ASP A 177 27.11 -7.99 5.88
N THR A 178 26.40 -7.61 4.82
CA THR A 178 25.42 -8.47 4.14
C THR A 178 25.63 -8.44 2.63
N HIS A 179 25.75 -9.60 2.01
CA HIS A 179 25.92 -9.77 0.58
C HIS A 179 24.55 -9.92 -0.11
N LEU A 180 24.24 -8.98 -1.00
CA LEU A 180 23.02 -9.02 -1.81
C LEU A 180 23.37 -8.97 -3.29
N THR A 181 22.49 -9.49 -4.15
CA THR A 181 22.66 -9.32 -5.60
C THR A 181 22.04 -8.00 -6.06
N THR A 182 22.66 -7.35 -7.06
CA THR A 182 22.07 -6.12 -7.65
C THR A 182 20.67 -6.37 -8.20
N ARG A 183 20.45 -7.53 -8.81
CA ARG A 183 19.13 -7.96 -9.32
C ARG A 183 18.07 -8.02 -8.22
N PHE A 184 18.41 -8.52 -7.04
CA PHE A 184 17.49 -8.61 -5.92
C PHE A 184 17.06 -7.21 -5.43
N VAL A 185 18.03 -6.32 -5.18
CA VAL A 185 17.73 -4.97 -4.68
C VAL A 185 17.06 -4.09 -5.72
N ASP A 186 17.41 -4.24 -7.01
CA ASP A 186 16.73 -3.56 -8.11
C ASP A 186 15.29 -4.04 -8.24
N ALA A 187 15.00 -5.33 -8.08
CA ALA A 187 13.64 -5.86 -8.13
C ALA A 187 12.76 -5.29 -7.01
N ILE A 188 13.31 -5.13 -5.80
CA ILE A 188 12.61 -4.49 -4.68
C ILE A 188 12.35 -3.02 -5.00
N TYR A 189 13.38 -2.28 -5.41
CA TYR A 189 13.25 -0.86 -5.78
C TYR A 189 12.23 -0.64 -6.88
N GLU A 190 12.29 -1.41 -7.96
CA GLU A 190 11.35 -1.32 -9.09
C GLU A 190 9.91 -1.60 -8.65
N SER A 191 9.70 -2.49 -7.67
CA SER A 191 8.36 -2.72 -7.10
C SER A 191 7.83 -1.56 -6.25
N CYS A 192 8.72 -0.67 -5.78
CA CYS A 192 8.42 0.38 -4.81
C CYS A 192 8.57 1.82 -5.34
N LYS A 193 9.26 2.04 -6.47
CA LYS A 193 9.71 3.37 -6.93
C LYS A 193 8.60 4.38 -7.20
N ASP A 194 7.39 3.90 -7.53
CA ASP A 194 6.23 4.74 -7.86
C ASP A 194 5.15 4.71 -6.77
N VAL A 195 5.44 4.09 -5.62
CA VAL A 195 4.50 4.04 -4.48
C VAL A 195 4.40 5.43 -3.86
N LEU A 196 3.16 5.90 -3.67
CA LEU A 196 2.85 7.17 -3.01
C LEU A 196 2.54 6.95 -1.54
N MET A 197 3.06 7.80 -0.66
CA MET A 197 2.77 7.73 0.77
C MET A 197 1.31 8.10 1.05
N PRO A 198 0.62 7.40 1.98
CA PRO A 198 -0.76 7.71 2.35
C PRO A 198 -0.98 9.15 2.82
N SER A 199 -0.05 9.72 3.59
CA SER A 199 -0.19 11.00 4.29
C SER A 199 0.05 12.24 3.43
N SER A 200 1.03 12.22 2.52
CA SER A 200 1.44 13.39 1.73
C SER A 200 1.17 13.27 0.24
N ASN A 201 0.78 12.09 -0.24
CA ASN A 201 0.65 11.78 -1.67
C ASN A 201 1.94 12.01 -2.50
N SER A 202 3.11 12.12 -1.86
CA SER A 202 4.42 12.14 -2.53
C SER A 202 5.02 10.74 -2.61
N LYS A 203 5.97 10.52 -3.52
CA LYS A 203 6.62 9.21 -3.69
C LYS A 203 7.36 8.81 -2.41
N ALA A 204 7.17 7.58 -1.93
CA ALA A 204 7.83 7.06 -0.73
C ALA A 204 9.37 7.15 -0.81
N MET A 205 9.93 6.97 -2.01
CA MET A 205 11.36 7.11 -2.26
C MET A 205 11.90 8.53 -2.00
N SER A 206 11.05 9.56 -1.88
CA SER A 206 11.51 10.89 -1.45
C SER A 206 12.01 10.92 -0.01
N VAL A 207 11.57 9.97 0.82
CA VAL A 207 11.98 9.83 2.22
C VAL A 207 12.93 8.64 2.37
N MET A 208 12.62 7.52 1.72
CA MET A 208 13.37 6.27 1.88
C MET A 208 14.70 6.20 1.10
N CYS A 209 15.04 7.21 0.30
CA CYS A 209 16.30 7.23 -0.47
C CYS A 209 17.28 8.32 -0.02
N GLY A 210 17.04 8.93 1.15
CA GLY A 210 17.92 9.93 1.75
C GLY A 210 18.21 11.11 0.84
N SER A 211 19.49 11.49 0.78
CA SER A 211 19.98 12.64 0.01
C SER A 211 19.83 12.50 -1.51
N TRP A 212 19.71 11.28 -2.03
CA TRP A 212 19.49 11.04 -3.46
C TRP A 212 18.09 11.47 -3.92
N GLY A 213 17.14 11.53 -2.97
CA GLY A 213 15.74 11.82 -3.24
C GLY A 213 15.16 10.84 -4.26
N THR A 214 14.05 11.23 -4.90
CA THR A 214 13.40 10.38 -5.90
C THR A 214 14.16 10.29 -7.23
N LEU A 215 14.79 11.38 -7.67
CA LEU A 215 15.32 11.48 -9.04
C LEU A 215 16.57 10.61 -9.26
N TYR A 216 17.42 10.52 -8.24
CA TYR A 216 18.68 9.78 -8.32
C TYR A 216 18.63 8.45 -7.53
N CYS A 217 17.45 8.00 -7.13
CA CYS A 217 17.31 6.73 -6.41
C CYS A 217 17.56 5.53 -7.32
N SER A 218 18.13 4.47 -6.74
CA SER A 218 18.32 3.15 -7.36
C SER A 218 18.23 2.07 -6.28
N GLY A 219 18.13 0.79 -6.66
CA GLY A 219 18.13 -0.34 -5.71
C GLY A 219 19.29 -0.28 -4.72
N PRO A 220 20.56 -0.19 -5.18
CA PRO A 220 21.71 -0.06 -4.30
C PRO A 220 21.64 1.14 -3.35
N ARG A 221 21.23 2.32 -3.85
CA ARG A 221 21.16 3.56 -3.04
C ARG A 221 20.04 3.52 -1.99
N LEU A 222 18.91 2.90 -2.33
CA LEU A 222 17.83 2.64 -1.38
C LEU A 222 18.35 1.77 -0.23
N PHE A 223 19.06 0.68 -0.53
CA PHE A 223 19.63 -0.21 0.48
C PHE A 223 20.76 0.44 1.29
N GLU A 224 21.64 1.20 0.65
CA GLU A 224 22.67 1.98 1.33
C GLU A 224 22.06 2.93 2.37
N PHE A 225 20.99 3.64 2.01
CA PHE A 225 20.25 4.48 2.96
C PHE A 225 19.60 3.64 4.07
N MET A 226 18.95 2.53 3.75
CA MET A 226 18.33 1.66 4.76
C MET A 226 19.35 1.08 5.75
N GLY A 227 20.57 0.82 5.31
CA GLY A 227 21.65 0.29 6.15
C GLY A 227 22.35 1.34 6.99
N SER A 228 22.29 2.61 6.59
CA SER A 228 22.94 3.72 7.28
C SER A 228 22.03 4.94 7.34
N ASN A 229 21.07 4.92 8.27
CA ASN A 229 20.21 6.05 8.58
C ASN A 229 19.86 6.11 10.08
N PRO A 230 19.41 7.27 10.60
CA PRO A 230 19.11 7.44 12.03
C PRO A 230 17.99 6.55 12.59
N LEU A 231 17.16 5.95 11.74
CA LEU A 231 16.07 5.06 12.15
C LEU A 231 16.53 3.60 12.21
N ALA A 232 17.70 3.26 11.66
CA ALA A 232 18.23 1.91 11.67
C ALA A 232 18.69 1.50 13.09
N PRO A 233 18.38 0.26 13.54
CA PRO A 233 18.81 -0.25 14.85
C PRO A 233 20.34 -0.31 15.00
N PHE A 234 21.02 -0.64 13.91
CA PHE A 234 22.46 -0.79 13.78
C PHE A 234 22.83 -0.62 12.31
N THR A 235 24.12 -0.46 12.02
CA THR A 235 24.61 -0.22 10.66
C THR A 235 24.67 -1.53 9.89
N VAL A 236 24.12 -1.54 8.67
CA VAL A 236 24.23 -2.68 7.74
C VAL A 236 24.97 -2.24 6.48
N ASN A 237 26.12 -2.84 6.23
CA ASN A 237 26.85 -2.67 4.98
C ASN A 237 26.33 -3.66 3.95
N TYR A 238 25.62 -3.16 2.94
CA TYR A 238 25.18 -3.98 1.83
C TYR A 238 26.26 -4.07 0.75
N LEU A 239 26.80 -5.28 0.58
CA LEU A 239 27.83 -5.60 -0.40
C LEU A 239 27.17 -6.19 -1.65
N PHE A 240 27.06 -5.39 -2.71
CA PHE A 240 26.35 -5.79 -3.92
C PHE A 240 27.23 -6.61 -4.87
N THR A 241 26.72 -7.78 -5.28
CA THR A 241 27.36 -8.64 -6.29
C THR A 241 26.53 -8.72 -7.56
N VAL A 242 27.19 -8.72 -8.72
CA VAL A 242 26.54 -8.93 -10.02
C VAL A 242 26.68 -10.42 -10.36
N ILE A 243 25.72 -11.23 -9.94
CA ILE A 243 25.68 -12.63 -10.36
C ILE A 243 24.84 -12.73 -11.65
N CYS A 244 25.52 -12.94 -12.77
CA CYS A 244 24.88 -13.31 -14.04
C CYS A 244 24.59 -14.81 -14.02
N LEU A 245 23.48 -15.25 -13.41
CA LEU A 245 23.12 -16.66 -13.47
C LEU A 245 22.57 -17.02 -14.87
N PRO A 246 23.16 -17.99 -15.59
CA PRO A 246 22.39 -18.77 -16.55
C PRO A 246 21.34 -19.60 -15.77
N ARG A 247 20.15 -19.73 -16.34
CA ARG A 247 18.91 -20.32 -15.77
C ARG A 247 19.00 -21.80 -15.30
N THR A 248 20.18 -22.36 -15.08
CA THR A 248 20.37 -23.81 -14.85
C THR A 248 21.30 -24.15 -13.67
N THR A 249 21.35 -23.34 -12.61
CA THR A 249 22.07 -23.75 -11.38
C THR A 249 21.10 -24.32 -10.34
N PRO A 250 21.49 -25.38 -9.59
CA PRO A 250 20.59 -26.05 -8.64
C PRO A 250 20.43 -25.24 -7.36
N THR A 251 19.17 -24.88 -7.09
CA THR A 251 18.40 -24.69 -5.84
C THR A 251 19.01 -24.14 -4.53
N HIS A 252 20.31 -24.10 -4.26
CA HIS A 252 20.81 -23.56 -2.97
C HIS A 252 21.20 -22.07 -3.03
N VAL A 253 21.50 -21.54 -4.21
CA VAL A 253 21.71 -20.08 -4.41
C VAL A 253 20.39 -19.36 -4.75
N ALA A 254 19.28 -20.12 -4.80
CA ALA A 254 18.02 -19.68 -5.37
C ALA A 254 17.12 -18.87 -4.41
N ALA A 255 17.42 -18.86 -3.10
CA ALA A 255 16.57 -18.22 -2.08
C ALA A 255 16.41 -16.70 -2.31
N TRP A 256 17.45 -16.02 -2.79
CA TRP A 256 17.43 -14.57 -3.03
C TRP A 256 17.10 -14.19 -4.49
N THR A 257 16.95 -15.16 -5.39
CA THR A 257 16.65 -14.91 -6.81
C THR A 257 15.21 -15.20 -7.19
N ALA A 258 14.45 -15.82 -6.29
CA ALA A 258 13.03 -16.09 -6.46
C ALA A 258 12.18 -15.05 -5.71
N LEU A 259 12.47 -13.76 -5.90
CA LEU A 259 11.35 -12.86 -6.09
C LEU A 259 10.85 -13.16 -7.50
N PRO A 260 9.79 -13.96 -7.70
CA PRO A 260 9.10 -13.89 -8.98
C PRO A 260 8.83 -12.40 -9.19
N PRO A 261 9.13 -11.82 -10.38
CA PRO A 261 8.52 -10.55 -10.70
C PRO A 261 7.06 -10.74 -10.37
N ALA A 262 6.54 -9.97 -9.40
CA ALA A 262 5.14 -10.04 -9.10
C ALA A 262 4.46 -10.00 -10.46
N PRO A 263 3.60 -10.99 -10.81
CA PRO A 263 2.94 -10.97 -12.10
C PRO A 263 2.40 -9.57 -12.19
N ALA A 264 2.86 -8.82 -13.19
CA ALA A 264 2.37 -7.47 -13.43
C ALA A 264 0.87 -7.67 -13.42
N ARG A 265 0.18 -7.25 -12.34
CA ARG A 265 -1.25 -7.40 -12.30
C ARG A 265 -1.66 -6.65 -13.55
N PRO A 266 -2.36 -7.28 -14.52
CA PRO A 266 -2.91 -6.52 -15.61
C PRO A 266 -3.62 -5.36 -14.92
N LEU A 267 -3.28 -4.12 -15.32
CA LEU A 267 -4.00 -2.95 -14.83
C LEU A 267 -5.47 -3.35 -14.83
N PRO A 268 -6.21 -3.17 -13.71
CA PRO A 268 -7.64 -3.43 -13.75
C PRO A 268 -8.16 -2.73 -15.00
N PRO A 269 -8.89 -3.45 -15.88
CA PRO A 269 -9.36 -2.86 -17.11
C PRO A 269 -10.02 -1.53 -16.73
N PRO A 270 -9.74 -0.44 -17.47
CA PRO A 270 -10.33 0.85 -17.16
C PRO A 270 -11.84 0.62 -16.97
N PRO A 271 -12.44 1.19 -15.90
CA PRO A 271 -13.84 0.95 -15.62
C PRO A 271 -14.61 1.18 -16.90
N SER A 272 -15.40 0.17 -17.30
CA SER A 272 -16.19 0.27 -18.52
C SER A 272 -16.94 1.60 -18.49
N PRO A 273 -16.88 2.42 -19.56
CA PRO A 273 -17.56 3.69 -19.57
C PRO A 273 -19.03 3.47 -19.18
N PHE A 274 -19.56 4.36 -18.35
CA PHE A 274 -20.96 4.34 -17.96
C PHE A 274 -21.80 4.33 -19.23
N THR A 275 -22.45 3.21 -19.53
CA THR A 275 -23.26 3.00 -20.74
C THR A 275 -24.69 2.74 -20.32
N LEU A 276 -25.63 3.45 -20.96
CA LEU A 276 -27.06 3.28 -20.76
C LEU A 276 -27.65 2.95 -22.13
N PHE A 277 -28.30 1.79 -22.28
CA PHE A 277 -28.82 1.30 -23.57
C PHE A 277 -27.77 1.20 -24.71
N GLY A 278 -26.51 0.93 -24.38
CA GLY A 278 -25.44 0.77 -25.39
C GLY A 278 -24.87 2.08 -25.94
N VAL A 279 -25.23 3.23 -25.36
CA VAL A 279 -24.71 4.56 -25.67
C VAL A 279 -24.01 5.13 -24.44
N ASP A 280 -23.07 6.06 -24.62
CA ASP A 280 -22.42 6.81 -23.53
C ASP A 280 -23.47 7.39 -22.57
N GLY A 281 -23.55 6.86 -21.35
CA GLY A 281 -24.55 7.23 -20.37
C GLY A 281 -24.43 8.68 -19.92
N LEU A 282 -23.23 9.27 -19.99
CA LEU A 282 -23.04 10.71 -19.79
C LEU A 282 -23.77 11.52 -20.87
N ALA A 283 -23.73 11.09 -22.13
CA ALA A 283 -24.43 11.75 -23.22
C ALA A 283 -25.96 11.65 -23.04
N VAL A 284 -26.45 10.51 -22.54
CA VAL A 284 -27.88 10.32 -22.22
C VAL A 284 -28.30 11.25 -21.08
N VAL A 285 -27.53 11.32 -19.99
CA VAL A 285 -27.82 12.22 -18.86
C VAL A 285 -27.81 13.67 -19.31
N MET A 286 -26.79 14.10 -20.05
CA MET A 286 -26.69 15.46 -20.58
C MET A 286 -27.83 15.78 -21.56
N GLY A 287 -28.25 14.81 -22.38
CA GLY A 287 -29.40 14.93 -23.27
C GLY A 287 -30.71 15.13 -22.53
N VAL A 288 -30.97 14.34 -21.47
CA VAL A 288 -32.16 14.50 -20.62
C VAL A 288 -32.18 15.86 -19.94
N VAL A 289 -31.04 16.28 -19.36
CA VAL A 289 -30.91 17.60 -18.73
C VAL A 289 -31.16 18.72 -19.74
N PHE A 290 -30.61 18.62 -20.95
CA PHE A 290 -30.84 19.59 -22.02
C PHE A 290 -32.31 19.66 -22.43
N LEU A 291 -33.00 18.53 -22.59
CA LEU A 291 -34.42 18.49 -22.95
C LEU A 291 -35.30 19.13 -21.86
N LEU A 292 -35.01 18.85 -20.58
CA LEU A 292 -35.73 19.48 -19.47
C LEU A 292 -35.53 21.00 -19.49
N LEU A 293 -34.28 21.48 -19.57
CA LEU A 293 -33.99 22.91 -19.61
C LEU A 293 -34.58 23.59 -20.85
N ALA A 294 -34.45 22.99 -22.03
CA ALA A 294 -35.05 23.50 -23.26
C ALA A 294 -36.58 23.57 -23.18
N SER A 295 -37.23 22.56 -22.58
CA SER A 295 -38.68 22.57 -22.39
C SER A 295 -39.13 23.69 -21.45
N THR A 296 -38.41 23.92 -20.36
CA THR A 296 -38.72 25.02 -19.43
C THR A 296 -38.52 26.38 -20.10
N PHE A 297 -37.42 26.57 -20.82
CA PHE A 297 -37.14 27.80 -21.56
C PHE A 297 -38.19 28.08 -22.64
N LEU A 298 -38.56 27.06 -23.41
CA LEU A 298 -39.57 27.17 -24.46
C LEU A 298 -40.96 27.46 -23.88
N THR A 299 -41.28 26.86 -22.73
CA THR A 299 -42.53 27.14 -22.00
C THR A 299 -42.56 28.58 -21.49
N VAL A 300 -41.46 29.07 -20.92
CA VAL A 300 -41.34 30.47 -20.47
C VAL A 300 -41.42 31.44 -21.64
N TYR A 301 -40.73 31.15 -22.74
CA TYR A 301 -40.75 31.96 -23.96
C TYR A 301 -42.13 32.01 -24.61
N LEU A 302 -42.82 30.87 -24.72
CA LEU A 302 -44.20 30.82 -25.19
C LEU A 302 -45.14 31.58 -24.26
N CYS A 303 -45.00 31.44 -22.94
CA CYS A 303 -45.76 32.24 -21.98
C CYS A 303 -45.52 33.76 -22.17
N MET A 304 -44.27 34.19 -22.38
CA MET A 304 -43.94 35.62 -22.58
C MET A 304 -44.43 36.17 -23.92
N THR A 305 -44.36 35.38 -25.00
CA THR A 305 -44.80 35.78 -26.34
C THR A 305 -46.32 35.79 -26.48
N LEU A 306 -47.02 34.83 -25.86
CA LEU A 306 -48.48 34.85 -25.77
C LEU A 306 -48.96 36.02 -24.90
N ARG A 307 -48.23 36.39 -23.84
CA ARG A 307 -48.50 37.59 -23.03
C ARG A 307 -48.37 38.87 -23.86
N THR A 308 -47.30 39.05 -24.62
CA THR A 308 -47.12 40.25 -25.48
C THR A 308 -48.16 40.32 -26.61
N ARG A 309 -48.57 39.18 -27.18
CA ARG A 309 -49.67 39.14 -28.17
C ARG A 309 -51.04 39.48 -27.56
N SER A 310 -51.32 39.05 -26.33
CA SER A 310 -52.57 39.41 -25.63
C SER A 310 -52.66 40.90 -25.27
N ILE A 311 -51.52 41.56 -25.06
CA ILE A 311 -51.43 43.01 -24.79
C ILE A 311 -51.57 43.83 -26.09
N GLY A 312 -51.30 43.24 -27.26
CA GLY A 312 -51.29 43.92 -28.56
C GLY A 312 -52.64 44.08 -29.28
N ILE A 313 -53.78 43.68 -28.68
CA ILE A 313 -55.11 43.77 -29.33
C ILE A 313 -56.05 44.82 -28.69
N SER A 314 -55.68 45.43 -27.55
CA SER A 314 -56.54 46.45 -26.92
C SER A 314 -55.91 47.85 -26.94
N SER A 315 -55.85 48.47 -28.11
CA SER A 315 -55.69 49.92 -28.26
C SER A 315 -57.05 50.60 -28.43
N GLY A 316 -57.79 50.73 -27.32
CA GLY A 316 -58.89 51.68 -27.16
C GLY A 316 -58.54 52.66 -26.02
N PRO A 317 -58.84 53.96 -26.13
CA PRO A 317 -58.40 54.94 -25.15
C PRO A 317 -59.30 54.93 -23.90
N HIS A 318 -58.69 55.31 -22.77
CA HIS A 318 -59.24 55.76 -21.48
C HIS A 318 -59.34 54.77 -20.27
N ASN A 319 -58.40 55.01 -19.33
CA ASN A 319 -58.52 55.08 -17.86
C ASN A 319 -59.16 53.94 -17.06
N LYS A 320 -58.34 53.03 -16.51
CA LYS A 320 -58.41 52.45 -15.13
C LYS A 320 -56.99 52.01 -14.73
N ALA A 321 -56.32 52.65 -13.77
CA ALA A 321 -56.32 52.30 -12.33
C ALA A 321 -56.07 50.80 -12.04
N TRP A 322 -54.82 50.51 -11.64
CA TRP A 322 -54.32 49.41 -10.80
C TRP A 322 -54.70 47.96 -11.14
N GLY A 323 -53.67 47.18 -11.50
CA GLY A 323 -53.67 45.72 -11.48
C GLY A 323 -52.82 45.13 -12.61
N GLU A 324 -51.51 44.97 -12.41
CA GLU A 324 -50.76 43.99 -13.21
C GLU A 324 -51.38 42.61 -12.96
N GLU A 325 -51.89 41.95 -14.00
CA GLU A 325 -52.32 40.57 -13.85
C GLU A 325 -51.08 39.70 -13.61
N PRO A 326 -50.97 39.00 -12.45
CA PRO A 326 -49.79 38.24 -12.09
C PRO A 326 -49.59 37.08 -13.08
N GLY A 327 -48.34 36.89 -13.52
CA GLY A 327 -48.00 35.80 -14.45
C GLY A 327 -48.32 34.42 -13.86
N CYS A 328 -48.44 33.37 -14.68
CA CYS A 328 -48.69 32.00 -14.17
C CYS A 328 -47.71 31.55 -13.08
N LEU A 329 -46.46 32.02 -13.14
CA LEU A 329 -45.42 31.72 -12.16
C LEU A 329 -45.60 32.51 -10.85
N GLU A 330 -46.07 33.75 -10.92
CA GLU A 330 -46.47 34.54 -9.75
C GLU A 330 -47.76 34.01 -9.13
N ARG A 331 -48.70 33.50 -9.94
CA ARG A 331 -49.96 32.90 -9.46
C ARG A 331 -49.71 31.54 -8.80
N ALA A 332 -48.82 30.73 -9.38
CA ALA A 332 -48.37 29.48 -8.77
C ALA A 332 -47.54 29.74 -7.50
N GLY A 333 -46.67 30.76 -7.52
CA GLY A 333 -45.91 31.21 -6.35
C GLY A 333 -46.80 31.69 -5.23
N ALA A 334 -47.74 32.60 -5.50
CA ALA A 334 -48.69 33.11 -4.51
C ALA A 334 -49.61 32.01 -3.95
N TRP A 335 -50.00 31.04 -4.78
CA TRP A 335 -50.74 29.87 -4.31
C TRP A 335 -49.89 28.97 -3.40
N MET A 336 -48.62 28.74 -3.77
CA MET A 336 -47.69 27.95 -2.95
C MET A 336 -47.42 28.64 -1.61
N ASP A 337 -47.16 29.96 -1.63
CA ASP A 337 -46.92 30.76 -0.43
C ASP A 337 -48.13 30.73 0.50
N SER A 338 -49.33 30.98 -0.03
CA SER A 338 -50.56 30.91 0.77
C SER A 338 -50.86 29.49 1.29
N SER A 339 -50.53 28.45 0.52
CA SER A 339 -50.70 27.06 0.94
C SER A 339 -49.72 26.66 2.03
N LEU A 340 -48.45 27.08 1.92
CA LEU A 340 -47.44 26.84 2.95
C LEU A 340 -47.77 27.61 4.22
N GLU A 341 -48.21 28.86 4.11
CA GLU A 341 -48.60 29.69 5.24
C GLU A 341 -49.78 29.06 6.00
N THR A 342 -50.83 28.65 5.30
CA THR A 342 -51.99 28.00 5.93
C THR A 342 -51.64 26.65 6.54
N PHE A 343 -50.83 25.84 5.86
CA PHE A 343 -50.35 24.56 6.37
C PHE A 343 -49.50 24.72 7.63
N PHE A 344 -48.46 25.55 7.59
CA PHE A 344 -47.58 25.75 8.74
C PHE A 344 -48.27 26.48 9.89
N THR A 345 -49.22 27.38 9.61
CA THR A 345 -50.02 28.02 10.65
C THR A 345 -50.94 27.02 11.32
N ALA A 346 -51.62 26.15 10.55
CA ALA A 346 -52.48 25.10 11.11
C ALA A 346 -51.66 24.08 11.93
N TRP A 347 -50.52 23.64 11.39
CA TRP A 347 -49.62 22.70 12.06
C TRP A 347 -49.00 23.32 13.33
N GLY A 348 -48.50 24.54 13.24
CA GLY A 348 -47.96 25.29 14.38
C GLY A 348 -48.99 25.54 15.47
N THR A 349 -50.23 25.89 15.09
CA THR A 349 -51.33 26.08 16.04
C THR A 349 -51.72 24.76 16.72
N ALA A 350 -51.74 23.65 15.98
CA ALA A 350 -51.98 22.32 16.55
C ALA A 350 -50.88 21.94 17.56
N CYS A 351 -49.62 22.19 17.22
CA CYS A 351 -48.49 21.95 18.12
C CYS A 351 -48.54 22.83 19.38
N ALA A 352 -48.90 24.11 19.24
CA ALA A 352 -49.01 25.06 20.35
C ALA A 352 -50.21 24.76 21.28
N ARG A 353 -51.29 24.16 20.76
CA ARG A 353 -52.49 23.82 21.53
C ARG A 353 -52.28 22.59 22.43
N TYR A 354 -51.37 21.69 22.07
CA TYR A 354 -51.08 20.46 22.83
C TYR A 354 -49.57 20.26 23.05
N PRO A 355 -48.89 21.19 23.78
CA PRO A 355 -47.43 21.19 23.88
C PRO A 355 -46.87 19.92 24.53
N TRP A 356 -47.53 19.39 25.56
CA TRP A 356 -47.10 18.16 26.24
C TRP A 356 -47.19 16.92 25.35
N VAL A 357 -48.23 16.80 24.51
CA VAL A 357 -48.38 15.66 23.59
C VAL A 357 -47.28 15.67 22.54
N VAL A 358 -46.98 16.84 21.96
CA VAL A 358 -45.90 16.99 20.97
C VAL A 358 -44.54 16.63 21.56
N VAL A 359 -44.25 17.07 22.79
CA VAL A 359 -43.00 16.75 23.48
C VAL A 359 -42.89 15.25 23.74
N VAL A 360 -43.95 14.61 24.24
CA VAL A 360 -43.94 13.17 24.52
C VAL A 360 -43.76 12.34 23.24
N VAL A 361 -44.49 12.68 22.16
CA VAL A 361 -44.34 12.01 20.87
C VAL A 361 -42.94 12.23 20.30
N GLY A 362 -42.41 13.45 20.38
CA GLY A 362 -41.05 13.77 19.92
C GLY A 362 -39.99 12.93 20.64
N VAL A 363 -40.06 12.88 21.98
CA VAL A 363 -39.15 12.05 22.79
C VAL A 363 -39.30 10.57 22.46
N ALA A 364 -40.52 10.06 22.29
CA ALA A 364 -40.75 8.67 21.93
C ALA A 364 -40.14 8.31 20.56
N VAL A 365 -40.28 9.19 19.57
CA VAL A 365 -39.67 9.01 18.24
C VAL A 365 -38.15 9.05 18.33
N THR A 366 -37.57 10.02 19.06
CA THR A 366 -36.12 10.10 19.25
C THR A 366 -35.56 8.85 19.91
N VAL A 367 -36.17 8.38 21.01
CA VAL A 367 -35.74 7.16 21.70
C VAL A 367 -35.87 5.92 20.79
N GLY A 368 -36.97 5.82 20.04
CA GLY A 368 -37.17 4.73 19.08
C GLY A 368 -36.10 4.70 17.99
N LEU A 369 -35.76 5.86 17.42
CA LEU A 369 -34.70 5.98 16.42
C LEU A 369 -33.31 5.73 17.01
N SER A 370 -33.05 6.20 18.23
CA SER A 370 -31.79 5.97 18.94
C SER A 370 -31.58 4.50 19.31
N CYS A 371 -32.64 3.72 19.55
CA CYS A 371 -32.53 2.29 19.79
C CYS A 371 -31.92 1.52 18.61
N GLY A 372 -32.05 2.05 17.37
CA GLY A 372 -31.45 1.48 16.18
C GLY A 372 -29.91 1.43 16.21
N ILE A 373 -29.27 2.32 16.98
CA ILE A 373 -27.80 2.34 17.16
C ILE A 373 -27.32 1.07 17.88
N LEU A 374 -28.14 0.44 18.73
CA LEU A 374 -27.77 -0.79 19.43
C LEU A 374 -27.65 -2.00 18.49
N HIS A 375 -28.27 -1.92 17.30
CA HIS A 375 -28.17 -2.92 16.25
C HIS A 375 -27.21 -2.50 15.12
N LEU A 376 -26.47 -1.41 15.31
CA LEU A 376 -25.52 -0.93 14.33
C LEU A 376 -24.26 -1.81 14.36
N GLN A 377 -24.14 -2.68 13.38
CA GLN A 377 -22.96 -3.50 13.18
C GLN A 377 -22.02 -2.80 12.20
N VAL A 378 -20.93 -2.23 12.72
CA VAL A 378 -19.89 -1.60 11.87
C VAL A 378 -19.01 -2.71 11.28
N THR A 379 -19.11 -2.91 9.97
CA THR A 379 -18.13 -3.71 9.23
C THR A 379 -16.93 -2.84 8.88
N THR A 380 -15.81 -3.04 9.57
CA THR A 380 -14.54 -2.33 9.33
C THR A 380 -13.63 -3.03 8.33
N ASP A 381 -14.08 -4.13 7.71
CA ASP A 381 -13.28 -4.88 6.74
C ASP A 381 -13.28 -4.15 5.37
N PRO A 382 -12.13 -3.68 4.88
CA PRO A 382 -12.06 -2.95 3.60
C PRO A 382 -12.43 -3.84 2.40
N SER A 383 -12.41 -5.17 2.56
CA SER A 383 -12.84 -6.13 1.53
C SER A 383 -14.36 -6.31 1.46
N ALA A 384 -15.10 -6.07 2.55
CA ALA A 384 -16.56 -6.21 2.59
C ALA A 384 -17.28 -5.02 1.95
N ALA A 385 -16.71 -3.81 2.02
CA ALA A 385 -17.28 -2.61 1.42
C ALA A 385 -17.29 -2.62 -0.12
N VAL A 386 -16.39 -3.38 -0.74
CA VAL A 386 -16.24 -3.50 -2.20
C VAL A 386 -17.03 -4.70 -2.77
N GLY A 387 -17.52 -5.58 -1.89
CA GLY A 387 -18.19 -6.83 -2.26
C GLY A 387 -19.71 -6.77 -2.12
N PHE A 388 -20.41 -5.95 -2.91
CA PHE A 388 -21.84 -6.15 -3.14
C PHE A 388 -22.06 -7.40 -4.01
N SER A 389 -21.80 -8.59 -3.45
CA SER A 389 -22.30 -9.83 -4.01
C SER A 389 -22.50 -10.86 -2.92
N LYS A 390 -23.79 -11.18 -2.69
CA LYS A 390 -24.35 -12.21 -1.82
C LYS A 390 -24.42 -11.88 -0.32
N ILE A 391 -25.41 -11.06 0.02
CA ILE A 391 -26.05 -11.11 1.35
C ILE A 391 -26.79 -12.45 1.44
N LYS A 392 -26.18 -13.44 2.10
CA LYS A 392 -26.87 -14.64 2.58
C LYS A 392 -27.34 -14.32 4.00
N ILE A 393 -28.64 -14.04 4.16
CA ILE A 393 -29.25 -13.86 5.48
C ILE A 393 -29.15 -15.21 6.20
N LYS A 394 -28.24 -15.31 7.18
CA LYS A 394 -28.17 -16.46 8.09
C LYS A 394 -28.83 -16.06 9.40
N THR A 395 -30.12 -16.35 9.51
CA THR A 395 -30.86 -16.27 10.76
C THR A 395 -30.29 -17.33 11.70
N ARG A 396 -29.66 -16.92 12.81
CA ARG A 396 -29.21 -17.86 13.85
C ARG A 396 -30.35 -18.06 14.84
N GLU A 397 -30.91 -19.26 14.85
CA GLU A 397 -31.75 -19.75 15.94
C GLU A 397 -30.96 -19.71 17.25
N ARG A 398 -31.55 -19.10 18.28
CA ARG A 398 -31.12 -19.25 19.68
C ARG A 398 -31.52 -20.65 20.14
N VAL A 399 -30.55 -21.52 20.33
CA VAL A 399 -30.72 -22.71 21.17
C VAL A 399 -30.52 -22.25 22.62
N LEU A 400 -31.59 -22.37 23.40
CA LEU A 400 -31.58 -22.36 24.87
C LEU A 400 -30.89 -23.60 25.41
#